data_AF-A0A9Q0C621-F1
#
_entry.id   AF-A0A9Q0C621-F1
#
_cell.length_a   1.000
_cell.length_b   1.000
_cell.length_c   1.000
_cell.angle_alpha   90.00
_cell.angle_beta   90.00
_cell.angle_gamma   90.00
#
_symmetry.space_group_name_H-M   'P 1'
#
loop_
_entity.id
_entity.type
_entity.pdbx_description
1 polymer ?
#
loop_
_entity_poly.entity_id
_entity_poly.type
_entity_poly.pdbx_seq_one_letter_code
_entity_poly.pdbx_strand_id
1 'polypeptide(L)'
;MLLPSIIPNIKELRLHSMHLSDLLQSLLSKCVSLETLHISSGTCTFVGSISSPNLRKFVWKPTEKDELIIKDAPNLESLVLDVYTARDCKVKVLDAPKLQLLGMLHMNFKALQLGETFFDRQTTPGFVVKAMPCQIKTLSSVKTLGIRLSLTFNETIPDLLRCFPCLENFYIMNYETCISGRYSKKVIWDEQGSLDFLDHLKTVTMKGFHGDKRDAELLRYLVINGKVLKRVTLLCSKSKPITEHFVKNIRWQLCFKNRASIDLELMFFADTERCHEFSLWNQIIML
;
A
#
# COMPACT_ATOMS: atom_id res chain seq x y z
N MET A 1 -7.15 5.56 34.65
CA MET A 1 -8.38 5.62 33.81
C MET A 1 -8.97 4.22 33.77
N LEU A 2 -10.11 4.02 34.42
CA LEU A 2 -10.83 2.74 34.42
C LEU A 2 -11.35 2.49 33.00
N LEU A 3 -10.90 1.42 32.35
CA LEU A 3 -11.54 0.93 31.12
C LEU A 3 -12.99 0.57 31.50
N PRO A 4 -14.01 1.15 30.82
CA PRO A 4 -15.38 0.84 31.15
C PRO A 4 -15.63 -0.65 30.94
N SER A 5 -16.52 -1.17 31.77
CA SER A 5 -17.11 -2.49 31.73
C SER A 5 -17.28 -2.98 30.29
N ILE A 6 -16.79 -4.20 30.06
CA ILE A 6 -16.99 -5.07 28.91
C ILE A 6 -18.29 -4.76 28.16
N ILE A 7 -18.20 -4.44 26.86
CA ILE A 7 -19.36 -4.36 25.97
C ILE A 7 -19.25 -5.55 25.00
N PRO A 8 -19.92 -6.68 25.29
CA PRO A 8 -19.72 -7.95 24.57
C PRO A 8 -20.15 -7.93 23.10
N ASN A 9 -20.81 -6.85 22.65
CA ASN A 9 -21.40 -6.73 21.31
C ASN A 9 -20.76 -5.62 20.46
N ILE A 10 -19.62 -5.06 20.85
CA ILE A 10 -18.92 -4.10 19.99
C ILE A 10 -18.38 -4.81 18.76
N LYS A 11 -18.89 -4.43 17.59
CA LYS A 11 -18.36 -4.86 16.29
C LYS A 11 -17.29 -3.94 15.72
N GLU A 12 -17.34 -2.66 16.08
CA GLU A 12 -16.41 -1.65 15.62
C GLU A 12 -15.88 -0.83 16.80
N LEU A 13 -14.56 -0.76 16.92
CA LEU A 13 -13.88 0.00 17.96
C LEU A 13 -12.94 1.02 17.31
N ARG A 14 -13.11 2.29 17.68
CA ARG A 14 -12.21 3.38 17.26
C ARG A 14 -11.46 3.91 18.47
N LEU A 15 -10.13 3.85 18.40
CA LEU A 15 -9.23 4.32 19.45
C LEU A 15 -8.40 5.47 18.91
N HIS A 16 -8.35 6.56 19.66
CA HIS A 16 -7.53 7.73 19.34
C HIS A 16 -6.60 8.02 20.50
N SER A 17 -5.32 8.23 20.19
CA SER A 17 -4.28 8.74 21.10
C SER A 17 -4.24 8.05 22.46
N MET A 18 -3.63 6.86 22.53
CA MET A 18 -3.38 6.28 23.84
C MET A 18 -2.06 5.51 23.95
N HIS A 19 -1.46 5.60 25.13
CA HIS A 19 -0.47 4.68 25.71
C HIS A 19 -1.10 3.29 25.99
N LEU A 20 -1.89 2.76 25.06
CA LEU A 20 -2.63 1.49 25.20
C LEU A 20 -1.83 0.28 24.71
N SER A 21 -0.55 0.41 24.35
CA SER A 21 0.27 -0.72 23.89
C SER A 21 0.10 -1.97 24.77
N ASP A 22 0.08 -1.77 26.09
CA ASP A 22 -0.03 -2.84 27.09
C ASP A 22 -1.49 -3.28 27.35
N LEU A 23 -2.46 -2.40 27.09
CA LEU A 23 -3.88 -2.60 27.38
C LEU A 23 -4.69 -3.05 26.16
N LEU A 24 -4.15 -2.89 24.95
CA LEU A 24 -4.83 -3.19 23.70
C LEU A 24 -5.15 -4.68 23.59
N GLN A 25 -4.20 -5.55 23.92
CA GLN A 25 -4.44 -6.99 23.93
C GLN A 25 -5.49 -7.40 24.96
N SER A 26 -5.45 -6.78 26.15
CA SER A 26 -6.46 -6.98 27.20
C SER A 26 -7.86 -6.50 26.78
N LEU A 27 -7.92 -5.45 25.96
CA LEU A 27 -9.17 -4.95 25.40
C LEU A 27 -9.70 -5.86 24.29
N LEU A 28 -8.84 -6.26 23.35
CA LEU A 28 -9.19 -7.15 22.25
C LEU A 28 -9.67 -8.53 22.76
N SER A 29 -9.07 -9.06 23.82
CA SER A 29 -9.51 -10.31 24.42
C SER A 29 -10.90 -10.24 25.07
N LYS A 30 -11.35 -9.05 25.47
CA LYS A 30 -12.69 -8.80 26.04
C LYS A 30 -13.73 -8.47 24.97
N CYS A 31 -13.32 -7.96 23.82
CA CYS A 31 -14.19 -7.61 22.71
C CYS A 31 -14.34 -8.78 21.73
N VAL A 32 -14.99 -9.85 22.17
CA VAL A 32 -15.12 -11.09 21.38
C VAL A 32 -15.87 -10.92 20.06
N SER A 33 -16.76 -9.92 19.94
CA SER A 33 -17.53 -9.66 18.71
C SER A 33 -16.87 -8.63 17.78
N LEU A 34 -15.62 -8.22 18.06
CA LEU A 34 -14.96 -7.14 17.34
C LEU A 34 -14.50 -7.57 15.95
N GLU A 35 -15.12 -7.00 14.92
CA GLU A 35 -14.80 -7.26 13.52
C GLU A 35 -13.94 -6.14 12.91
N THR A 36 -14.08 -4.91 13.40
CA THR A 36 -13.40 -3.73 12.85
C THR A 36 -12.69 -2.93 13.93
N LEU A 37 -11.40 -2.64 13.73
CA LEU A 37 -10.58 -1.84 14.63
C LEU A 37 -10.03 -0.64 13.87
N HIS A 38 -10.14 0.55 14.47
CA HIS A 38 -9.47 1.75 14.01
C HIS A 38 -8.56 2.25 15.12
N ILE A 39 -7.27 2.40 14.85
CA ILE A 39 -6.31 2.99 15.79
C ILE A 39 -5.70 4.22 15.16
N SER A 40 -5.65 5.32 15.90
CA SER A 40 -4.93 6.53 15.54
C SER A 40 -3.94 6.89 16.63
N SER A 41 -2.64 6.82 16.32
CA SER A 41 -1.57 7.03 17.31
C SER A 41 -1.51 8.46 17.84
N GLY A 42 -1.98 9.44 17.07
CA GLY A 42 -2.11 10.83 17.53
C GLY A 42 -0.74 11.50 17.64
N THR A 43 -0.33 11.88 18.85
CA THR A 43 1.01 12.44 19.14
C THR A 43 1.94 11.45 19.85
N CYS A 44 1.44 10.27 20.23
CA CYS A 44 2.20 9.26 20.96
C CYS A 44 2.70 8.16 20.01
N THR A 45 3.91 7.66 20.24
CA THR A 45 4.42 6.50 19.52
C THR A 45 3.67 5.23 19.96
N PHE A 46 3.10 4.52 19.00
CA PHE A 46 2.45 3.23 19.22
C PHE A 46 3.44 2.09 19.00
N VAL A 47 3.61 1.22 20.00
CA VAL A 47 4.35 -0.04 19.86
C VAL A 47 3.44 -1.15 20.36
N GLY A 48 2.88 -1.94 19.46
CA GLY A 48 1.87 -2.92 19.86
C GLY A 48 1.83 -4.15 18.97
N SER A 49 1.28 -5.21 19.54
CA SER A 49 0.85 -6.37 18.78
C SER A 49 -0.66 -6.39 18.68
N ILE A 50 -1.20 -6.91 17.57
CA ILE A 50 -2.60 -7.23 17.36
C ILE A 50 -2.70 -8.75 17.19
N SER A 51 -3.58 -9.35 17.97
CA SER A 51 -3.91 -10.76 17.93
C SER A 51 -5.39 -10.85 18.27
N SER A 52 -6.18 -11.19 17.27
CA SER A 52 -7.63 -11.31 17.42
C SER A 52 -8.16 -12.23 16.33
N PRO A 53 -8.78 -13.36 16.70
CA PRO A 53 -9.35 -14.28 15.74
C PRO A 53 -10.61 -13.73 15.06
N ASN A 54 -11.28 -12.72 15.63
CA ASN A 54 -12.55 -12.20 15.08
C ASN A 54 -12.36 -10.93 14.25
N LEU A 55 -11.18 -10.32 14.31
CA LEU A 55 -10.89 -9.09 13.60
C LEU A 55 -10.80 -9.34 12.10
N ARG A 56 -11.64 -8.65 11.33
CA ARG A 56 -11.69 -8.72 9.86
C ARG A 56 -11.09 -7.49 9.19
N LYS A 57 -11.24 -6.32 9.81
CA LYS A 57 -10.72 -5.06 9.27
C LYS A 57 -9.91 -4.32 10.32
N PHE A 58 -8.73 -3.86 9.92
CA PHE A 58 -7.89 -3.03 10.76
C PHE A 58 -7.42 -1.80 9.98
N VAL A 59 -7.84 -0.63 10.43
CA VAL A 59 -7.33 0.65 9.95
C VAL A 59 -6.41 1.23 11.01
N TRP A 60 -5.17 1.46 10.64
CA TRP A 60 -4.18 2.01 11.53
C TRP A 60 -3.63 3.30 10.96
N LYS A 61 -3.66 4.36 11.77
CA LYS A 61 -3.09 5.67 11.46
C LYS A 61 -1.79 5.86 12.25
N PRO A 62 -0.65 5.40 11.72
CA PRO A 62 0.62 5.47 12.44
C PRO A 62 1.23 6.88 12.46
N THR A 63 2.00 7.13 13.52
CA THR A 63 2.98 8.20 13.62
C THR A 63 4.39 7.72 13.26
N GLU A 64 5.34 8.65 13.22
CA GLU A 64 6.76 8.29 13.05
C GLU A 64 7.21 7.37 14.19
N LYS A 65 8.06 6.37 13.86
CA LYS A 65 8.62 5.37 14.81
C LYS A 65 7.65 4.37 15.41
N ASP A 66 6.39 4.40 14.98
CA ASP A 66 5.41 3.40 15.38
C ASP A 66 5.82 1.99 14.95
N GLU A 67 5.46 1.00 15.77
CA GLU A 67 5.70 -0.41 15.51
C GLU A 67 4.42 -1.22 15.69
N LEU A 68 4.02 -1.93 14.64
CA LEU A 68 2.87 -2.83 14.65
C LEU A 68 3.31 -4.25 14.30
N ILE A 69 2.86 -5.20 15.12
CA ILE A 69 3.00 -6.63 14.87
C ILE A 69 1.61 -7.28 14.81
N ILE A 70 1.21 -7.79 13.66
CA ILE A 70 0.01 -8.62 13.52
C ILE A 70 0.43 -10.08 13.62
N LYS A 71 -0.09 -10.77 14.63
CA LYS A 71 0.13 -12.19 14.90
C LYS A 71 -1.20 -12.88 15.18
N ASP A 72 -1.36 -14.12 14.76
CA ASP A 72 -2.56 -14.93 15.02
C ASP A 72 -3.86 -14.19 14.65
N ALA A 73 -3.94 -13.66 13.43
CA ALA A 73 -5.11 -12.93 12.92
C ALA A 73 -5.78 -13.68 11.76
N PRO A 74 -6.33 -14.89 12.00
CA PRO A 74 -6.81 -15.82 10.95
C PRO A 74 -7.96 -15.28 10.09
N ASN A 75 -8.75 -14.34 10.60
CA ASN A 75 -9.89 -13.75 9.88
C ASN A 75 -9.65 -12.34 9.38
N LEU A 76 -8.43 -11.80 9.51
CA LEU A 76 -8.12 -10.46 9.02
C LEU A 76 -8.14 -10.46 7.49
N GLU A 77 -9.07 -9.69 6.91
CA GLU A 77 -9.29 -9.56 5.47
C GLU A 77 -8.73 -8.24 4.92
N SER A 78 -8.69 -7.19 5.75
CA SER A 78 -8.29 -5.85 5.34
C SER A 78 -7.37 -5.19 6.38
N LEU A 79 -6.20 -4.74 5.93
CA LEU A 79 -5.28 -3.89 6.69
C LEU A 79 -5.01 -2.61 5.90
N VAL A 80 -5.36 -1.46 6.47
CA VAL A 80 -5.09 -0.16 5.85
C VAL A 80 -4.25 0.72 6.75
N LEU A 81 -3.13 1.22 6.20
CA LEU A 81 -2.20 2.13 6.86
C LEU A 81 -2.52 3.58 6.46
N ASP A 82 -3.49 4.18 7.12
CA ASP A 82 -3.96 5.53 6.81
C ASP A 82 -2.99 6.60 7.37
N VAL A 83 -2.87 7.78 6.74
CA VAL A 83 -2.23 9.03 7.23
C VAL A 83 -0.78 9.38 6.82
N TYR A 84 -0.62 10.70 6.62
CA TYR A 84 0.48 11.58 6.20
C TYR A 84 1.86 11.43 6.87
N THR A 85 1.98 10.65 7.93
CA THR A 85 3.12 10.70 8.87
C THR A 85 3.82 9.35 9.06
N ALA A 86 3.41 8.30 8.34
CA ALA A 86 3.94 6.93 8.46
C ALA A 86 5.41 6.76 7.98
N ARG A 87 6.19 7.84 7.91
CA ARG A 87 7.63 7.73 7.64
C ARG A 87 8.27 6.97 8.79
N ASP A 88 9.17 6.06 8.45
CA ASP A 88 10.01 5.35 9.41
C ASP A 88 9.24 4.48 10.44
N CYS A 89 7.98 4.12 10.18
CA CYS A 89 7.26 3.11 10.95
C CYS A 89 7.75 1.70 10.64
N LYS A 90 7.47 0.75 11.55
CA LYS A 90 7.72 -0.67 11.37
C LYS A 90 6.41 -1.45 11.34
N VAL A 91 6.24 -2.29 10.32
CA VAL A 91 5.04 -3.12 10.17
C VAL A 91 5.46 -4.57 10.00
N LYS A 92 4.91 -5.47 10.81
CA LYS A 92 5.12 -6.91 10.68
C LYS A 92 3.77 -7.61 10.60
N VAL A 93 3.51 -8.28 9.49
CA VAL A 93 2.35 -9.16 9.29
C VAL A 93 2.88 -10.59 9.29
N LEU A 94 2.80 -11.27 10.43
CA LEU A 94 3.39 -12.60 10.62
C LEU A 94 2.41 -13.71 10.21
N ASP A 95 1.16 -13.59 10.62
CA ASP A 95 0.12 -14.56 10.32
C ASP A 95 -1.26 -13.89 10.13
N ALA A 96 -1.71 -13.83 8.87
CA ALA A 96 -2.99 -13.27 8.44
C ALA A 96 -3.43 -13.95 7.12
N PRO A 97 -3.78 -15.25 7.14
CA PRO A 97 -3.98 -16.06 5.94
C PRO A 97 -5.12 -15.56 5.04
N LYS A 98 -6.14 -14.92 5.60
CA LYS A 98 -7.29 -14.37 4.85
C LYS A 98 -7.09 -12.93 4.39
N LEU A 99 -5.91 -12.34 4.55
CA LEU A 99 -5.68 -10.95 4.18
C LEU A 99 -5.84 -10.77 2.66
N GLN A 100 -6.86 -10.03 2.24
CA GLN A 100 -7.17 -9.76 0.83
C GLN A 100 -6.75 -8.36 0.40
N LEU A 101 -6.69 -7.43 1.35
CA LEU A 101 -6.43 -6.02 1.10
C LEU A 101 -5.31 -5.53 2.02
N LEU A 102 -4.23 -5.05 1.41
CA LEU A 102 -3.18 -4.28 2.10
C LEU A 102 -3.15 -2.87 1.50
N GLY A 103 -3.67 -1.90 2.22
CA GLY A 103 -3.92 -0.55 1.73
C GLY A 103 -2.94 0.48 2.29
N MET A 104 -2.64 1.48 1.45
CA MET A 104 -1.91 2.70 1.82
C MET A 104 -0.53 2.49 2.47
N LEU A 105 0.16 1.40 2.13
CA LEU A 105 1.51 1.14 2.59
C LEU A 105 2.47 2.24 2.10
N HIS A 106 3.01 3.02 3.03
CA HIS A 106 3.98 4.05 2.70
C HIS A 106 5.35 3.41 2.45
N MET A 107 5.90 3.57 1.25
CA MET A 107 7.19 2.97 0.83
C MET A 107 8.43 3.60 1.49
N ASN A 108 8.22 4.45 2.50
CA ASN A 108 9.27 5.10 3.29
C ASN A 108 9.24 4.54 4.73
N PHE A 109 8.90 3.26 4.86
CA PHE A 109 8.93 2.52 6.12
C PHE A 109 10.39 2.30 6.56
N LYS A 110 10.57 2.12 7.87
CA LYS A 110 11.86 1.71 8.44
C LYS A 110 12.06 0.21 8.28
N ALA A 111 11.02 -0.57 8.59
CA ALA A 111 11.02 -2.02 8.38
C ALA A 111 9.63 -2.52 7.99
N LEU A 112 9.56 -3.46 7.07
CA LEU A 112 8.34 -4.16 6.68
C LEU A 112 8.62 -5.66 6.67
N GLN A 113 7.82 -6.43 7.40
CA GLN A 113 7.86 -7.89 7.34
C GLN A 113 6.51 -8.42 6.88
N LEU A 114 6.51 -9.23 5.82
CA LEU A 114 5.35 -9.89 5.26
C LEU A 114 5.63 -11.40 5.26
N GLY A 115 5.09 -12.10 6.25
CA GLY A 115 5.46 -13.49 6.54
C GLY A 115 6.95 -13.63 6.79
N GLU A 116 7.63 -14.38 5.92
CA GLU A 116 9.08 -14.61 5.97
C GLU A 116 9.87 -13.57 5.16
N THR A 117 9.20 -12.73 4.38
CA THR A 117 9.86 -11.67 3.59
C THR A 117 10.09 -10.45 4.47
N PHE A 118 11.30 -9.92 4.43
CA PHE A 118 11.70 -8.78 5.24
C PHE A 118 12.35 -7.70 4.38
N PHE A 119 11.89 -6.47 4.58
CA PHE A 119 12.42 -5.25 3.99
C PHE A 119 12.91 -4.37 5.14
N ASP A 120 14.20 -4.09 5.19
CA ASP A 120 14.79 -3.17 6.16
C ASP A 120 15.48 -2.03 5.44
N ARG A 121 15.20 -0.82 5.90
CA ARG A 121 15.92 0.35 5.46
C ARG A 121 16.99 0.67 6.50
N GLN A 122 18.21 0.20 6.24
CA GLN A 122 19.35 0.61 7.04
C GLN A 122 19.67 2.10 6.79
N THR A 123 20.00 2.82 7.86
CA THR A 123 20.34 4.24 7.87
C THR A 123 21.72 4.57 7.27
N THR A 124 22.36 3.62 6.59
CA THR A 124 23.62 3.85 5.88
C THR A 124 23.39 4.67 4.59
N PRO A 125 24.31 5.57 4.21
CA PRO A 125 24.22 6.29 2.95
C PRO A 125 24.44 5.31 1.80
N GLY A 126 23.33 4.79 1.27
CA GLY A 126 23.30 3.71 0.29
C GLY A 126 22.10 2.83 0.60
N PHE A 127 21.07 2.94 -0.23
CA PHE A 127 19.83 2.20 -0.10
C PHE A 127 20.09 0.70 -0.26
N VAL A 128 20.41 0.01 0.84
CA VAL A 128 20.46 -1.46 0.85
C VAL A 128 19.20 -1.94 1.53
N VAL A 129 18.17 -2.16 0.72
CA VAL A 129 17.07 -3.02 1.15
C VAL A 129 17.58 -4.45 0.97
N LYS A 130 17.94 -5.10 2.08
CA LYS A 130 18.18 -6.54 2.07
C LYS A 130 16.82 -7.22 2.00
N ALA A 131 16.28 -7.37 0.80
CA ALA A 131 15.31 -8.43 0.55
C ALA A 131 16.09 -9.74 0.67
N MET A 132 16.03 -10.39 1.83
CA MET A 132 16.57 -11.74 1.96
C MET A 132 15.66 -12.66 1.15
N PRO A 133 16.17 -13.41 0.16
CA PRO A 133 15.40 -14.40 -0.57
C PRO A 133 15.19 -15.63 0.33
N CYS A 134 14.44 -15.46 1.42
CA CYS A 134 13.82 -16.59 2.09
C CYS A 134 12.60 -17.01 1.28
N GLN A 135 12.28 -18.30 1.29
CA GLN A 135 11.09 -18.86 0.65
C GLN A 135 9.91 -17.92 0.88
N ILE A 136 9.49 -17.23 -0.18
CA ILE A 136 8.44 -16.23 -0.08
C ILE A 136 7.17 -17.01 0.27
N LYS A 137 6.79 -17.05 1.56
CA LYS A 137 5.41 -17.33 1.94
C LYS A 137 4.60 -16.21 1.32
N THR A 138 4.14 -16.49 0.12
CA THR A 138 3.51 -15.53 -0.76
C THR A 138 2.17 -15.18 -0.16
N LEU A 139 1.87 -13.89 -0.05
CA LEU A 139 0.57 -13.40 0.35
C LEU A 139 -0.39 -13.54 -0.84
N SER A 140 -0.58 -14.78 -1.31
CA SER A 140 -1.43 -15.13 -2.45
C SER A 140 -2.90 -14.83 -2.19
N SER A 141 -3.30 -14.69 -0.92
CA SER A 141 -4.62 -14.20 -0.55
C SER A 141 -4.83 -12.72 -0.85
N VAL A 142 -3.77 -11.91 -0.91
CA VAL A 142 -3.88 -10.46 -1.16
C VAL A 142 -4.15 -10.21 -2.64
N LYS A 143 -5.34 -9.67 -2.90
CA LYS A 143 -5.84 -9.32 -4.24
C LYS A 143 -5.78 -7.84 -4.51
N THR A 144 -5.71 -7.02 -3.46
CA THR A 144 -5.69 -5.56 -3.57
C THR A 144 -4.52 -5.00 -2.78
N LEU A 145 -3.63 -4.31 -3.47
CA LEU A 145 -2.47 -3.62 -2.88
C LEU A 145 -2.58 -2.13 -3.15
N GLY A 146 -2.43 -1.36 -2.08
CA GLY A 146 -2.32 0.08 -2.13
C GLY A 146 -1.00 0.55 -1.57
N ILE A 147 -0.25 1.32 -2.35
CA ILE A 147 1.03 1.89 -1.91
C ILE A 147 1.05 3.40 -2.08
N ARG A 148 1.75 4.06 -1.16
CA ARG A 148 2.06 5.48 -1.20
C ARG A 148 3.55 5.67 -1.31
N LEU A 149 4.00 6.37 -2.33
CA LEU A 149 5.42 6.49 -2.62
C LEU A 149 5.73 7.78 -3.38
N SER A 150 7.01 8.15 -3.34
CA SER A 150 7.58 9.03 -4.34
C SER A 150 8.33 8.16 -5.34
N LEU A 151 7.94 8.23 -6.62
CA LEU A 151 8.53 7.41 -7.69
C LEU A 151 10.02 7.72 -7.90
N THR A 152 10.55 8.76 -7.27
CA THR A 152 11.95 9.15 -7.36
C THR A 152 12.89 8.39 -6.42
N PHE A 153 12.39 7.46 -5.57
CA PHE A 153 13.20 6.90 -4.47
C PHE A 153 13.07 5.41 -4.18
N ASN A 154 12.27 4.64 -4.93
CA ASN A 154 11.86 3.30 -4.46
C ASN A 154 12.27 2.17 -5.41
N GLU A 155 13.48 1.66 -5.18
CA GLU A 155 14.03 0.47 -5.86
C GLU A 155 13.36 -0.85 -5.43
N THR A 156 12.57 -0.81 -4.35
CA THR A 156 11.99 -1.97 -3.66
C THR A 156 10.64 -2.41 -4.22
N ILE A 157 10.07 -1.65 -5.15
CA ILE A 157 8.73 -1.94 -5.68
C ILE A 157 8.68 -3.34 -6.34
N PRO A 158 9.64 -3.76 -7.19
CA PRO A 158 9.61 -5.10 -7.77
C PRO A 158 9.63 -6.21 -6.70
N ASP A 159 10.52 -6.09 -5.71
CA ASP A 159 10.63 -7.07 -4.61
C ASP A 159 9.37 -7.13 -3.76
N LEU A 160 8.74 -5.97 -3.51
CA LEU A 160 7.45 -5.90 -2.83
C LEU A 160 6.36 -6.60 -3.65
N LEU A 161 6.28 -6.36 -4.96
CA LEU A 161 5.27 -6.96 -5.82
C LEU A 161 5.42 -8.48 -5.93
N ARG A 162 6.63 -9.03 -5.80
CA ARG A 162 6.86 -10.50 -5.71
C ARG A 162 6.19 -11.14 -4.48
N CYS A 163 5.82 -10.37 -3.46
CA CYS A 163 5.09 -10.88 -2.31
C CYS A 163 3.61 -11.21 -2.62
N PHE A 164 3.08 -10.74 -3.76
CA PHE A 164 1.65 -10.73 -4.07
C PHE A 164 1.36 -11.37 -5.45
N PRO A 165 1.55 -12.68 -5.62
CA PRO A 165 1.50 -13.35 -6.93
C PRO A 165 0.10 -13.37 -7.54
N CYS A 166 -0.96 -13.15 -6.74
CA CYS A 166 -2.35 -13.14 -7.20
C CYS A 166 -2.98 -11.74 -7.16
N LEU A 167 -2.16 -10.68 -7.23
CA LEU A 167 -2.63 -9.31 -7.17
C LEU A 167 -3.58 -8.98 -8.33
N GLU A 168 -4.79 -8.55 -8.03
CA GLU A 168 -5.81 -8.20 -9.01
C GLU A 168 -5.95 -6.69 -9.21
N ASN A 169 -5.79 -5.90 -8.12
CA ASN A 169 -5.95 -4.45 -8.14
C ASN A 169 -4.74 -3.77 -7.51
N PHE A 170 -4.10 -2.89 -8.26
CA PHE A 170 -2.93 -2.16 -7.81
C PHE A 170 -3.18 -0.66 -7.80
N TYR A 171 -3.04 -0.06 -6.62
CA TYR A 171 -3.29 1.35 -6.42
C TYR A 171 -2.02 2.05 -5.96
N ILE A 172 -1.68 3.14 -6.66
CA ILE A 172 -0.45 3.90 -6.46
C ILE A 172 -0.83 5.33 -6.14
N MET A 173 -0.35 5.84 -5.01
CA MET A 173 -0.36 7.26 -4.73
C MET A 173 1.06 7.82 -4.86
N ASN A 174 1.30 8.51 -5.96
CA ASN A 174 2.53 9.28 -6.16
C ASN A 174 2.38 10.63 -5.46
N TYR A 175 3.30 10.95 -4.56
CA TYR A 175 3.36 12.27 -3.93
C TYR A 175 4.66 12.97 -4.30
N GLU A 176 4.58 14.25 -4.65
CA GLU A 176 5.77 15.07 -4.84
C GLU A 176 6.51 15.24 -3.51
N THR A 177 7.82 15.02 -3.55
CA THR A 177 8.73 15.38 -2.47
C THR A 177 9.51 16.61 -2.89
N CYS A 178 9.47 17.68 -2.09
CA CYS A 178 10.27 18.89 -2.30
C CYS A 178 11.79 18.68 -2.14
N ILE A 179 12.25 17.44 -1.96
CA ILE A 179 13.66 17.10 -1.73
C ILE A 179 14.32 16.86 -3.10
N SER A 180 14.69 17.96 -3.75
CA SER A 180 15.68 17.94 -4.83
C SER A 180 17.03 17.48 -4.29
N GLY A 181 17.63 16.44 -4.86
CA GLY A 181 19.07 16.18 -4.69
C GLY A 181 19.50 14.80 -4.19
N ARG A 182 18.58 13.86 -3.92
CA ARG A 182 18.97 12.46 -3.73
C ARG A 182 18.69 11.67 -5.01
N TYR A 183 19.74 11.24 -5.70
CA TYR A 183 19.62 10.31 -6.82
C TYR A 183 19.51 8.90 -6.24
N SER A 184 18.33 8.28 -6.28
CA SER A 184 18.27 6.82 -6.09
C SER A 184 18.63 6.13 -7.40
N LYS A 185 19.10 4.89 -7.34
CA LYS A 185 19.30 4.08 -8.55
C LYS A 185 17.91 3.82 -9.14
N LYS A 186 17.86 3.86 -10.47
CA LYS A 186 16.62 3.73 -11.21
C LYS A 186 16.23 2.26 -11.28
N VAL A 187 14.95 1.93 -11.02
CA VAL A 187 14.44 0.58 -11.29
C VAL A 187 14.47 0.34 -12.79
N ILE A 188 15.16 -0.73 -13.20
CA ILE A 188 15.16 -1.19 -14.58
C ILE A 188 14.05 -2.25 -14.66
N TRP A 189 12.85 -1.79 -15.02
CA TRP A 189 11.67 -2.66 -15.12
C TRP A 189 11.82 -3.72 -16.22
N ASP A 190 12.56 -3.40 -17.29
CA ASP A 190 12.83 -4.32 -18.39
C ASP A 190 13.67 -5.55 -17.95
N GLU A 191 14.43 -5.44 -16.85
CA GLU A 191 15.25 -6.53 -16.29
C GLU A 191 14.50 -7.39 -15.26
N GLN A 192 13.28 -7.01 -14.85
CA GLN A 192 12.54 -7.75 -13.81
C GLN A 192 11.94 -9.07 -14.32
N GLY A 193 11.92 -9.27 -15.65
CA GLY A 193 11.26 -10.41 -16.27
C GLY A 193 9.75 -10.41 -16.06
N SER A 194 9.13 -11.56 -16.27
CA SER A 194 7.71 -11.76 -15.97
C SER A 194 7.54 -12.03 -14.48
N LEU A 195 6.70 -11.24 -13.82
CA LEU A 195 6.32 -11.41 -12.42
C LEU A 195 4.93 -12.04 -12.35
N ASP A 196 4.74 -13.01 -11.45
CA ASP A 196 3.51 -13.83 -11.37
C ASP A 196 2.21 -13.00 -11.27
N PHE A 197 2.26 -11.87 -10.56
CA PHE A 197 1.10 -11.00 -10.37
C PHE A 197 0.53 -10.43 -11.67
N LEU A 198 1.31 -10.37 -12.75
CA LEU A 198 0.89 -9.84 -14.04
C LEU A 198 -0.16 -10.74 -14.73
N ASP A 199 -0.21 -12.03 -14.40
CA ASP A 199 -1.22 -12.95 -14.90
C ASP A 199 -2.57 -12.80 -14.18
N HIS A 200 -2.62 -12.02 -13.09
CA HIS A 200 -3.82 -11.77 -12.29
C HIS A 200 -4.25 -10.31 -12.26
N LEU A 201 -3.37 -9.37 -12.62
CA LEU A 201 -3.60 -7.93 -12.49
C LEU A 201 -4.66 -7.43 -13.47
N LYS A 202 -5.81 -7.02 -12.95
CA LYS A 202 -6.98 -6.53 -13.70
C LYS A 202 -7.04 -5.02 -13.76
N THR A 203 -6.68 -4.33 -12.68
CA THR A 203 -6.82 -2.87 -12.59
C THR A 203 -5.60 -2.20 -11.98
N VAL A 204 -5.25 -1.04 -12.52
CA VAL A 204 -4.23 -0.15 -11.96
C VAL A 204 -4.81 1.25 -11.83
N THR A 205 -4.66 1.87 -10.67
CA THR A 205 -5.03 3.28 -10.47
C THR A 205 -3.84 4.05 -9.92
N MET A 206 -3.45 5.14 -10.59
CA MET A 206 -2.37 6.01 -10.15
C MET A 206 -2.90 7.41 -9.88
N LYS A 207 -2.77 7.87 -8.62
CA LYS A 207 -3.01 9.24 -8.19
C LYS A 207 -1.71 10.04 -8.17
N GLY A 208 -1.78 11.32 -8.51
CA GLY A 208 -0.60 12.18 -8.59
C GLY A 208 0.23 11.91 -9.84
N PHE A 209 -0.41 11.63 -10.97
CA PHE A 209 0.28 11.43 -12.24
C PHE A 209 0.62 12.79 -12.89
N HIS A 210 1.90 13.06 -13.11
CA HIS A 210 2.44 14.31 -13.69
C HIS A 210 2.77 14.16 -15.19
N GLY A 211 2.78 12.91 -15.67
CA GLY A 211 3.04 12.56 -17.07
C GLY A 211 4.50 12.68 -17.48
N ASP A 212 5.41 12.73 -16.49
CA ASP A 212 6.84 12.68 -16.76
C ASP A 212 7.28 11.23 -17.08
N LYS A 213 8.52 11.08 -17.57
CA LYS A 213 9.06 9.78 -17.96
C LYS A 213 9.11 8.77 -16.81
N ARG A 214 9.32 9.23 -15.57
CA ARG A 214 9.43 8.37 -14.39
C ARG A 214 8.07 7.81 -14.01
N ASP A 215 7.03 8.65 -14.07
CA ASP A 215 5.65 8.22 -13.87
C ASP A 215 5.24 7.12 -14.87
N ALA A 216 5.71 7.24 -16.11
CA ALA A 216 5.36 6.34 -17.20
C ALA A 216 6.08 4.98 -17.18
N GLU A 217 7.24 4.84 -16.50
CA GLU A 217 8.07 3.63 -16.59
C GLU A 217 7.41 2.40 -15.98
N LEU A 218 6.92 2.50 -14.73
CA LEU A 218 6.16 1.41 -14.10
C LEU A 218 4.90 1.09 -14.90
N LEU A 219 4.15 2.13 -15.31
CA LEU A 219 2.92 1.93 -16.09
C LEU A 219 3.20 1.25 -17.43
N ARG A 220 4.29 1.62 -18.12
CA ARG A 220 4.71 0.99 -19.38
C ARG A 220 4.96 -0.49 -19.17
N TYR A 221 5.69 -0.86 -18.11
CA TYR A 221 5.93 -2.25 -17.76
C TYR A 221 4.61 -3.02 -17.53
N LEU A 222 3.67 -2.45 -16.78
CA LEU A 222 2.36 -3.06 -16.53
C LEU A 222 1.52 -3.20 -17.80
N VAL A 223 1.53 -2.20 -18.68
CA VAL A 223 0.78 -2.19 -19.96
C VAL A 223 1.33 -3.21 -20.95
N ILE A 224 2.65 -3.34 -21.05
CA ILE A 224 3.31 -4.25 -21.99
C ILE A 224 3.21 -5.71 -21.52
N ASN A 225 3.18 -5.97 -20.21
CA ASN A 225 3.23 -7.35 -19.70
C ASN A 225 1.91 -7.86 -19.10
N GLY A 226 0.99 -6.98 -18.69
CA GLY A 226 -0.28 -7.36 -18.07
C GLY A 226 -1.31 -7.87 -19.08
N LYS A 227 -1.34 -9.20 -19.30
CA LYS A 227 -2.22 -9.84 -20.30
C LYS A 227 -3.71 -9.73 -19.95
N VAL A 228 -4.03 -9.74 -18.66
CA VAL A 228 -5.41 -9.65 -18.14
C VAL A 228 -5.79 -8.26 -17.64
N LEU A 229 -4.91 -7.26 -17.87
CA LEU A 229 -5.11 -5.89 -17.41
C LEU A 229 -6.20 -5.21 -18.23
N LYS A 230 -7.34 -4.92 -17.58
CA LYS A 230 -8.52 -4.34 -18.23
C LYS A 230 -8.55 -2.83 -18.17
N ARG A 231 -7.99 -2.23 -17.12
CA ARG A 231 -8.14 -0.79 -16.87
C ARG A 231 -6.90 -0.20 -16.21
N VAL A 232 -6.42 0.91 -16.77
CA VAL A 232 -5.46 1.82 -16.14
C VAL A 232 -6.13 3.18 -15.97
N THR A 233 -6.25 3.64 -14.73
CA THR A 233 -6.85 4.93 -14.37
C THR A 233 -5.76 5.89 -13.88
N LEU A 234 -5.63 7.04 -14.54
CA LEU A 234 -4.64 8.07 -14.19
C LEU A 234 -5.38 9.30 -13.66
N LEU A 235 -5.18 9.62 -12.38
CA LEU A 235 -5.62 10.88 -11.79
C LEU A 235 -4.47 11.89 -11.91
N CYS A 236 -4.60 12.77 -12.90
CA CYS A 236 -3.57 13.73 -13.28
C CYS A 236 -3.53 14.93 -12.32
N SER A 237 -2.33 15.32 -11.92
CA SER A 237 -2.11 16.48 -11.05
C SER A 237 -2.72 17.76 -11.63
N LYS A 238 -3.26 18.63 -10.77
CA LYS A 238 -3.93 19.90 -11.14
C LYS A 238 -3.08 20.84 -11.98
N SER A 239 -1.75 20.67 -11.95
CA SER A 239 -0.80 21.54 -12.63
C SER A 239 -0.83 21.44 -14.16
N LYS A 240 -1.46 20.40 -14.74
CA LYS A 240 -1.53 20.23 -16.20
C LYS A 240 -2.94 19.87 -16.69
N PRO A 241 -3.53 20.65 -17.61
CA PRO A 241 -4.80 20.27 -18.22
C PRO A 241 -4.65 18.99 -19.05
N ILE A 242 -5.66 18.12 -19.00
CA ILE A 242 -5.72 16.89 -19.80
C ILE A 242 -6.13 17.25 -21.22
N THR A 243 -5.14 17.66 -22.02
CA THR A 243 -5.31 17.96 -23.44
C THR A 243 -5.18 16.71 -24.30
N GLU A 244 -5.67 16.75 -25.54
CA GLU A 244 -5.46 15.64 -26.49
C GLU A 244 -3.97 15.36 -26.75
N HIS A 245 -3.15 16.42 -26.83
CA HIS A 245 -1.69 16.29 -26.95
C HIS A 245 -1.09 15.56 -25.75
N PHE A 246 -1.51 15.92 -24.54
CA PHE A 246 -1.07 15.22 -23.32
C PHE A 246 -1.43 13.73 -23.39
N VAL A 247 -2.67 13.39 -23.70
CA VAL A 247 -3.13 11.99 -23.81
C VAL A 247 -2.34 11.22 -24.87
N LYS A 248 -2.09 11.82 -26.05
CA LYS A 248 -1.27 11.20 -27.11
C LYS A 248 0.16 10.95 -26.64
N ASN A 249 0.77 11.91 -25.97
CA ASN A 249 2.12 11.77 -25.42
C ASN A 249 2.20 10.64 -24.40
N ILE A 250 1.23 10.52 -23.48
CA ILE A 250 1.21 9.42 -22.50
C ILE A 250 1.03 8.06 -23.19
N ARG A 251 0.10 7.94 -24.14
CA ARG A 251 -0.07 6.69 -24.91
C ARG A 251 1.20 6.26 -25.63
N TRP A 252 1.95 7.23 -26.17
CA TRP A 252 3.25 6.97 -26.79
C TRP A 252 4.28 6.49 -25.77
N GLN A 253 4.42 7.17 -24.62
CA GLN A 253 5.35 6.80 -23.55
C GLN A 253 5.08 5.39 -22.99
N LEU A 254 3.80 5.01 -22.85
CA LEU A 254 3.38 3.69 -22.37
C LEU A 254 3.49 2.59 -23.43
N CYS A 255 3.93 2.91 -24.65
CA CYS A 255 3.88 2.00 -25.79
C CYS A 255 2.51 1.32 -25.96
N PHE A 256 1.43 2.07 -25.77
CA PHE A 256 0.07 1.55 -25.66
C PHE A 256 -0.42 0.74 -26.89
N LYS A 257 0.20 0.97 -28.06
CA LYS A 257 -0.04 0.16 -29.26
C LYS A 257 0.42 -1.30 -29.11
N ASN A 258 1.44 -1.54 -28.28
CA ASN A 258 2.04 -2.86 -28.01
C ASN A 258 1.57 -3.43 -26.66
N ARG A 259 0.42 -2.99 -26.16
CA ARG A 259 -0.17 -3.49 -24.91
C ARG A 259 -0.44 -5.00 -25.00
N ALA A 260 -0.20 -5.72 -23.90
CA ALA A 260 -0.47 -7.16 -23.84
C ALA A 260 -1.98 -7.46 -23.87
N SER A 261 -2.80 -6.63 -23.21
CA SER A 261 -4.25 -6.79 -23.21
C SER A 261 -4.91 -5.91 -24.27
N ILE A 262 -5.61 -6.54 -25.21
CA ILE A 262 -6.28 -5.87 -26.33
C ILE A 262 -7.39 -4.94 -25.82
N ASP A 263 -8.14 -5.37 -24.81
CA ASP A 263 -9.30 -4.67 -24.25
C ASP A 263 -8.94 -3.65 -23.16
N LEU A 264 -7.65 -3.37 -22.96
CA LEU A 264 -7.20 -2.43 -21.95
C LEU A 264 -7.74 -1.01 -22.24
N GLU A 265 -8.48 -0.47 -21.26
CA GLU A 265 -8.92 0.92 -21.22
C GLU A 265 -7.90 1.80 -20.47
N LEU A 266 -7.51 2.92 -21.09
CA LEU A 266 -6.68 3.95 -20.45
C LEU A 266 -7.52 5.20 -20.20
N MET A 267 -7.82 5.45 -18.92
CA MET A 267 -8.69 6.52 -18.45
C MET A 267 -7.89 7.63 -17.80
N PHE A 268 -8.28 8.89 -18.05
CA PHE A 268 -7.64 10.08 -17.50
C PHE A 268 -8.68 10.93 -16.79
N PHE A 269 -8.37 11.36 -15.56
CA PHE A 269 -9.23 12.25 -14.78
C PHE A 269 -8.38 13.36 -14.15
N ALA A 270 -8.94 14.55 -14.03
CA ALA A 270 -8.30 15.61 -13.25
C ALA A 270 -8.39 15.24 -11.76
N ASP A 271 -7.28 15.37 -11.03
CA ASP A 271 -7.30 15.20 -9.58
C ASP A 271 -7.99 16.42 -8.96
N THR A 272 -9.29 16.32 -8.68
CA THR A 272 -10.11 17.43 -8.16
C THR A 272 -9.93 17.65 -6.66
N GLU A 273 -9.46 16.64 -5.93
CA GLU A 273 -9.28 16.70 -4.48
C GLU A 273 -7.85 17.18 -4.15
N ARG A 274 -7.71 18.06 -3.15
CA ARG A 274 -6.39 18.28 -2.53
C ARG A 274 -5.92 16.95 -1.93
N CYS A 275 -4.64 16.84 -1.62
CA CYS A 275 -4.00 15.70 -0.94
C CYS A 275 -4.67 15.22 0.36
N HIS A 276 -5.85 15.72 0.78
CA HIS A 276 -6.45 15.63 2.10
C HIS A 276 -7.71 14.77 2.21
N GLU A 277 -8.40 14.46 1.12
CA GLU A 277 -9.53 13.52 1.13
C GLU A 277 -9.36 12.56 -0.05
N PHE A 278 -9.71 11.29 0.17
CA PHE A 278 -9.59 10.25 -0.85
C PHE A 278 -10.95 9.58 -1.04
N SER A 279 -11.82 10.14 -1.89
CA SER A 279 -13.11 9.51 -2.20
C SER A 279 -13.00 8.10 -2.80
N LEU A 280 -11.98 7.83 -3.62
CA LEU A 280 -11.71 6.52 -4.21
C LEU A 280 -11.15 5.48 -3.21
N TRP A 281 -10.46 5.93 -2.16
CA TRP A 281 -9.94 5.03 -1.12
C TRP A 281 -10.86 4.91 0.07
N ASN A 282 -11.80 5.84 0.27
CA ASN A 282 -12.94 5.57 1.13
C ASN A 282 -13.65 4.29 0.68
N GLN A 283 -13.71 4.01 -0.62
CA GLN A 283 -14.21 2.70 -1.09
C GLN A 283 -13.29 1.54 -0.65
N ILE A 284 -11.97 1.68 -0.71
CA ILE A 284 -11.00 0.65 -0.27
C ILE A 284 -10.97 0.46 1.26
N ILE A 285 -11.18 1.54 2.03
CA ILE A 285 -11.28 1.55 3.49
C ILE A 285 -12.65 1.02 3.96
N MET A 286 -13.71 1.22 3.15
CA MET A 286 -15.08 0.77 3.45
C MET A 286 -15.36 -0.66 2.95
N LEU A 287 -14.60 -1.16 1.95
CA LEU A 287 -14.60 -2.56 1.52
C LEU A 287 -14.12 -3.49 2.63
#